data_AF-A0A2H0I937-F1
#
_entry.id   AF-A0A2H0I937-F1
#
_cell.length_a   1.000
_cell.length_b   1.000
_cell.length_c   1.000
_cell.angle_alpha   90.00
_cell.angle_beta   90.00
_cell.angle_gamma   90.00
#
_symmetry.space_group_name_H-M   'P 1'
#
loop_
_entity.id
_entity.type
_entity.pdbx_description
1 polymer ?
#
loop_
_entity_poly.entity_id
_entity_poly.type
_entity_poly.pdbx_seq_one_letter_code
_entity_poly.pdbx_strand_id
1 'polypeptide(L)'
;MTTNNNEKFTFYTSEQLAELLDVDVEWVRYNRNRGKNPIPAKRFGYRTVVYDKKEVLEWFGRKDLTLKFYRTKKLAEKLGCSEAWLKANRASDNPIPFRRLGYLVRYNEAEVNSWVKNNTV
;
A
#
# COMPACT_ATOMS: atom_id res chain seq x y z
N MET A 1 4.32 -27.06 -9.34
CA MET A 1 4.10 -26.25 -8.11
C MET A 1 5.26 -25.29 -7.97
N THR A 2 5.08 -24.03 -8.37
CA THR A 2 6.14 -23.01 -8.31
C THR A 2 6.16 -22.44 -6.91
N THR A 3 7.11 -22.89 -6.09
CA THR A 3 7.49 -22.26 -4.82
C THR A 3 8.02 -20.86 -5.12
N ASN A 4 7.17 -19.85 -4.95
CA ASN A 4 7.58 -18.45 -5.09
C ASN A 4 8.52 -18.07 -3.94
N ASN A 5 9.81 -18.16 -4.24
CA ASN A 5 10.96 -17.72 -3.46
C ASN A 5 10.93 -16.21 -3.15
N ASN A 6 10.06 -15.73 -2.25
CA ASN A 6 10.04 -14.30 -1.91
C ASN A 6 10.18 -13.98 -0.41
N GLU A 7 10.71 -14.92 0.39
CA GLU A 7 11.10 -14.69 1.78
C GLU A 7 12.56 -14.21 1.96
N LYS A 8 13.27 -13.83 0.90
CA LYS A 8 14.75 -13.72 0.96
C LYS A 8 15.36 -12.33 1.11
N PHE A 9 14.58 -11.26 1.23
CA PHE A 9 15.15 -9.92 1.43
C PHE A 9 14.74 -9.32 2.77
N THR A 10 15.68 -9.28 3.71
CA THR A 10 15.57 -8.50 4.97
C THR A 10 15.49 -7.00 4.68
N PHE A 11 16.09 -6.58 3.56
CA PHE A 11 16.19 -5.20 3.12
C PHE A 11 15.51 -4.98 1.77
N TYR A 12 14.70 -3.94 1.66
CA TYR A 12 14.04 -3.53 0.42
C TYR A 12 14.66 -2.26 -0.14
N THR A 13 14.75 -2.14 -1.47
CA THR A 13 14.97 -0.83 -2.11
C THR A 13 13.72 0.05 -2.01
N SER A 14 13.81 1.31 -2.43
CA SER A 14 12.62 2.19 -2.46
C SER A 14 11.55 1.66 -3.41
N GLU A 15 11.98 1.07 -4.53
CA GLU A 15 11.13 0.48 -5.56
C GLU A 15 10.44 -0.78 -5.03
N GLN A 16 11.19 -1.68 -4.39
CA GLN A 16 10.63 -2.90 -3.78
C GLN A 16 9.65 -2.58 -2.65
N LEU A 17 10.00 -1.61 -1.78
CA LEU A 17 9.11 -1.19 -0.70
C LEU A 17 7.84 -0.53 -1.27
N ALA A 18 7.98 0.28 -2.31
CA ALA A 18 6.85 0.90 -2.99
C ALA A 18 5.91 -0.15 -3.61
N GLU A 19 6.46 -1.18 -4.26
CA GLU A 19 5.69 -2.28 -4.81
C GLU A 19 4.96 -3.08 -3.73
N LEU A 20 5.65 -3.42 -2.64
CA LEU A 20 5.08 -4.14 -1.50
C LEU A 20 3.92 -3.38 -0.85
N LEU A 21 4.06 -2.06 -0.71
CA LEU A 21 3.04 -1.19 -0.16
C LEU A 21 2.00 -0.73 -1.21
N ASP A 22 2.20 -1.07 -2.48
CA ASP A 22 1.45 -0.54 -3.64
C ASP A 22 1.31 1.00 -3.61
N VAL A 23 2.42 1.66 -3.36
CA VAL A 23 2.58 3.13 -3.37
C VAL A 23 3.54 3.58 -4.45
N ASP A 24 3.55 4.89 -4.72
CA ASP A 24 4.52 5.47 -5.62
C ASP A 24 5.88 5.55 -4.94
N VAL A 25 6.96 5.31 -5.69
CA VAL A 25 8.34 5.37 -5.16
C VAL A 25 8.66 6.73 -4.54
N GLU A 26 8.11 7.81 -5.12
CA GLU A 26 8.26 9.17 -4.59
C GLU A 26 7.58 9.34 -3.22
N TRP A 27 6.48 8.64 -2.95
CA TRP A 27 5.87 8.65 -1.63
C TRP A 27 6.80 8.03 -0.58
N VAL A 28 7.46 6.91 -0.91
CA VAL A 28 8.45 6.28 -0.03
C VAL A 28 9.63 7.23 0.22
N ARG A 29 10.16 7.86 -0.83
CA ARG A 29 11.27 8.83 -0.74
C ARG A 29 10.88 10.08 0.08
N TYR A 30 9.65 10.55 -0.07
CA TYR A 30 9.12 11.69 0.68
C TYR A 30 8.99 11.36 2.17
N ASN A 31 8.34 10.25 2.51
CA ASN A 31 8.10 9.85 3.90
C ASN A 31 9.36 9.35 4.62
N ARG A 32 10.42 8.98 3.89
CA ARG A 32 11.76 8.77 4.47
C ARG A 32 12.38 10.07 4.97
N ASN A 33 12.20 11.17 4.23
CA ASN A 33 12.97 12.40 4.46
C ASN A 33 12.18 13.49 5.19
N ARG A 34 10.86 13.32 5.38
CA ARG A 34 9.97 14.38 5.90
C ARG A 34 8.98 13.84 6.93
N GLY A 35 8.67 14.67 7.92
CA GLY A 35 7.67 14.41 8.97
C GLY A 35 8.26 14.26 10.37
N LYS A 36 7.39 14.20 11.40
CA LYS A 36 7.79 13.97 12.80
C LYS A 36 8.20 12.51 13.08
N ASN A 37 7.82 11.58 12.19
CA ASN A 37 8.11 10.15 12.30
C ASN A 37 8.40 9.57 10.90
N PRO A 38 9.61 9.76 10.34
CA PRO A 38 9.94 9.27 9.01
C PRO A 38 10.03 7.75 8.94
N ILE A 39 9.84 7.17 7.74
CA ILE A 39 10.00 5.73 7.52
C ILE A 39 11.47 5.35 7.83
N PRO A 40 11.72 4.36 8.70
CA PRO A 40 13.07 3.94 9.04
C PRO A 40 13.80 3.40 7.80
N ALA A 41 14.96 3.98 7.53
CA ALA A 41 15.78 3.66 6.37
C ALA A 41 17.25 3.59 6.75
N LYS A 42 17.96 2.61 6.19
CA LYS A 42 19.41 2.41 6.38
C LYS A 42 20.15 2.86 5.13
N ARG A 43 21.26 3.58 5.32
CA ARG A 43 22.14 4.00 4.22
C ARG A 43 23.34 3.07 4.17
N PHE A 44 23.57 2.45 3.02
CA PHE A 44 24.77 1.69 2.72
C PHE A 44 25.66 2.53 1.80
N GLY A 45 26.67 3.18 2.38
CA GLY A 45 27.53 4.12 1.66
C GLY A 45 26.81 5.42 1.26
N TYR A 46 27.32 6.08 0.22
CA TYR A 46 26.89 7.43 -0.14
C TYR A 46 25.55 7.49 -0.91
N ARG A 47 25.18 6.40 -1.62
CA ARG A 47 24.04 6.41 -2.57
C ARG A 47 22.96 5.37 -2.30
N THR A 48 23.26 4.28 -1.60
CA THR A 48 22.31 3.18 -1.46
C THR A 48 21.46 3.37 -0.21
N VAL A 49 20.15 3.42 -0.39
CA VAL A 49 19.18 3.48 0.71
C VAL A 49 18.30 2.24 0.65
N VAL A 50 18.20 1.55 1.77
CA VAL A 50 17.37 0.35 1.93
C VAL A 50 16.51 0.45 3.17
N TYR A 51 15.45 -0.36 3.21
CA TYR A 51 14.47 -0.37 4.29
C TYR A 51 14.43 -1.77 4.90
N ASP A 52 14.61 -1.85 6.21
CA ASP A 52 14.49 -3.11 6.94
C ASP A 52 13.01 -3.48 7.08
N LYS A 53 12.65 -4.70 6.67
CA LYS A 53 11.26 -5.19 6.71
C LYS A 53 10.65 -5.03 8.10
N LYS A 54 11.39 -5.38 9.15
CA LYS A 54 10.88 -5.40 10.53
C LYS A 54 10.65 -3.98 11.04
N GLU A 55 11.61 -3.08 10.80
CA GLU A 55 11.49 -1.67 11.21
C GLU A 55 10.34 -0.97 10.48
N VAL A 56 10.16 -1.24 9.18
CA VAL A 56 9.02 -0.73 8.41
C VAL A 56 7.70 -1.25 8.97
N LEU A 57 7.62 -2.54 9.30
CA LEU A 57 6.44 -3.15 9.90
C LEU A 57 6.08 -2.54 11.25
N GLU A 58 7.07 -2.39 12.13
CA GLU A 58 6.91 -1.74 13.44
C GLU A 58 6.47 -0.28 13.27
N TRP A 59 7.05 0.46 12.32
CA TRP A 59 6.67 1.84 12.01
C TRP A 59 5.21 1.95 11.53
N PHE A 60 4.74 0.99 10.73
CA PHE A 60 3.34 0.90 10.33
C PHE A 60 2.43 0.39 11.47
N GLY A 61 2.98 -0.08 12.59
CA GLY A 61 2.24 -0.71 13.68
C GLY A 61 1.59 -2.03 13.27
N ARG A 62 2.27 -2.82 12.41
CA ARG A 62 1.71 -4.04 11.81
C ARG A 62 2.58 -5.26 12.04
N LYS A 63 1.92 -6.42 12.15
CA LYS A 63 2.58 -7.73 12.24
C LYS A 63 3.09 -8.23 10.89
N ASP A 64 2.47 -7.78 9.80
CA ASP A 64 2.84 -8.13 8.44
C ASP A 64 2.44 -7.05 7.40
N LEU A 65 3.03 -7.13 6.20
CA LEU A 65 2.72 -6.25 5.07
C LEU A 65 1.54 -6.80 4.25
N THR A 66 0.77 -7.74 4.79
CA THR A 66 -0.25 -8.50 4.01
C THR A 66 -1.52 -7.71 3.76
N LEU A 67 -1.72 -6.58 4.45
CA LEU A 67 -2.78 -5.63 4.12
C LEU A 67 -2.40 -4.89 2.83
N LYS A 68 -2.63 -5.58 1.70
CA LYS A 68 -2.47 -5.07 0.35
C LYS A 68 -3.48 -3.95 0.15
N PHE A 69 -2.96 -2.73 0.25
CA PHE A 69 -3.71 -1.53 -0.01
C PHE A 69 -3.54 -1.15 -1.46
N TYR A 70 -4.57 -1.33 -2.26
CA TYR A 70 -4.50 -1.08 -3.68
C TYR A 70 -4.74 0.38 -4.01
N ARG A 71 -3.98 0.93 -4.97
CA ARG A 71 -4.37 2.17 -5.67
C ARG A 71 -5.66 1.94 -6.47
N THR A 72 -6.44 3.00 -6.73
CA THR A 72 -7.73 2.93 -7.42
C THR A 72 -7.68 2.08 -8.69
N LYS A 73 -6.70 2.34 -9.56
CA LYS A 73 -6.52 1.61 -10.82
C LYS A 73 -6.32 0.10 -10.60
N LYS A 74 -5.42 -0.26 -9.70
CA LYS A 74 -5.08 -1.67 -9.44
C LYS A 74 -6.22 -2.41 -8.75
N LEU A 75 -6.98 -1.74 -7.88
CA LEU A 75 -8.18 -2.32 -7.31
C LEU A 75 -9.25 -2.54 -8.38
N ALA A 76 -9.47 -1.55 -9.26
CA ALA A 76 -10.44 -1.65 -10.34
C ALA A 76 -10.17 -2.86 -11.25
N GLU A 77 -8.90 -3.04 -11.64
CA GLU A 77 -8.43 -4.20 -12.41
C GLU A 77 -8.72 -5.53 -11.69
N LYS A 78 -8.49 -5.59 -10.36
CA LYS A 78 -8.72 -6.81 -9.57
C LYS A 78 -10.19 -7.14 -9.37
N LEU A 79 -11.03 -6.12 -9.20
CA LEU A 79 -12.47 -6.28 -9.01
C LEU A 79 -13.23 -6.43 -10.33
N GLY A 80 -12.55 -6.26 -11.48
CA GLY A 80 -13.18 -6.27 -12.79
C GLY A 80 -14.14 -5.09 -13.01
N CYS A 81 -13.89 -3.95 -12.38
CA CYS A 81 -14.72 -2.75 -12.47
C CYS A 81 -13.94 -1.55 -13.02
N SER A 82 -14.62 -0.42 -13.26
CA SER A 82 -13.97 0.80 -13.77
C SER A 82 -13.45 1.68 -12.62
N GLU A 83 -12.37 2.43 -12.87
CA GLU A 83 -11.88 3.43 -11.89
C GLU A 83 -12.94 4.48 -11.56
N ALA A 84 -13.80 4.83 -12.52
CA ALA A 84 -14.89 5.77 -12.35
C ALA A 84 -15.91 5.23 -11.33
N TRP A 85 -16.24 3.94 -11.41
CA TRP A 85 -17.15 3.29 -10.46
C TRP A 85 -16.61 3.35 -9.03
N LEU A 86 -15.31 3.07 -8.83
CA LEU A 86 -14.68 3.20 -7.49
C LEU A 86 -14.66 4.65 -6.99
N LYS A 87 -14.47 5.65 -7.87
CA LYS A 87 -14.49 7.06 -7.49
C LYS A 87 -15.89 7.54 -7.13
N ALA A 88 -16.91 7.12 -7.88
CA ALA A 88 -18.30 7.44 -7.62
C ALA A 88 -18.78 6.85 -6.28
N ASN A 89 -18.54 5.55 -6.05
CA ASN A 89 -18.90 4.89 -4.80
C ASN A 89 -18.03 5.33 -3.60
N ARG A 90 -16.94 6.06 -3.83
CA ARG A 90 -16.20 6.70 -2.74
C ARG A 90 -16.83 8.02 -2.32
N ALA A 91 -17.56 8.67 -3.22
CA ALA A 91 -18.20 9.97 -3.02
C ALA A 91 -19.71 9.85 -2.75
N SER A 92 -20.24 8.63 -2.61
CA SER A 92 -21.63 8.35 -2.29
C SER A 92 -21.93 8.53 -0.79
N ASP A 93 -23.23 8.56 -0.45
CA ASP A 93 -23.72 8.68 0.93
C ASP A 93 -23.29 7.52 1.82
N ASN A 94 -23.14 6.33 1.22
CA ASN A 94 -22.45 5.20 1.84
C ASN A 94 -21.17 4.92 1.05
N PRO A 95 -20.00 5.43 1.46
CA PRO A 95 -18.79 5.29 0.68
C PRO A 95 -18.14 3.91 0.85
N ILE A 96 -17.56 3.38 -0.23
CA ILE A 96 -16.67 2.20 -0.15
C ILE A 96 -15.53 2.45 0.84
N PRO A 97 -15.05 1.44 1.59
CA PRO A 97 -13.98 1.64 2.55
C PRO A 97 -12.66 1.99 1.87
N PHE A 98 -12.06 3.12 2.29
CA PHE A 98 -10.76 3.58 1.80
C PHE A 98 -9.95 4.25 2.92
N ARG A 99 -8.63 4.38 2.72
CA ARG A 99 -7.76 5.24 3.54
C ARG A 99 -7.16 6.35 2.72
N ARG A 100 -6.95 7.50 3.37
CA ARG A 100 -6.14 8.59 2.84
C ARG A 100 -4.75 8.57 3.47
N LEU A 101 -3.72 8.61 2.63
CA LEU A 101 -2.32 8.75 3.02
C LEU A 101 -1.77 10.03 2.36
N GLY A 102 -2.10 11.18 2.96
CA GLY A 102 -1.92 12.48 2.31
C GLY A 102 -2.88 12.64 1.12
N TYR A 103 -2.33 12.89 -0.07
CA TYR A 103 -3.12 12.98 -1.32
C TYR A 103 -3.46 11.61 -1.93
N LEU A 104 -2.91 10.52 -1.39
CA LEU A 104 -3.11 9.17 -1.92
C LEU A 104 -4.38 8.53 -1.33
N VAL A 105 -5.19 7.93 -2.19
CA VAL A 105 -6.31 7.07 -1.77
C VAL A 105 -5.93 5.60 -1.96
N ARG A 106 -6.24 4.79 -0.96
CA ARG A 106 -5.90 3.37 -0.90
C ARG A 106 -7.06 2.53 -0.41
N TYR A 107 -7.19 1.34 -0.96
CA TYR A 107 -8.31 0.44 -0.69
C TYR A 107 -7.83 -0.92 -0.21
N ASN A 108 -8.51 -1.50 0.77
CA ASN A 108 -8.31 -2.90 1.10
C ASN A 108 -9.31 -3.74 0.29
N GLU A 109 -8.81 -4.69 -0.49
CA GLU A 109 -9.66 -5.54 -1.35
C GLU A 109 -10.70 -6.34 -0.54
N ALA A 110 -10.33 -6.89 0.61
CA ALA A 110 -11.26 -7.67 1.43
C ALA A 110 -12.38 -6.80 2.00
N GLU A 111 -12.06 -5.59 2.47
CA GLU A 111 -13.07 -4.66 2.97
C GLU A 111 -13.99 -4.14 1.87
N VAL A 112 -13.46 -3.79 0.70
CA VAL A 112 -14.29 -3.37 -0.43
C VAL A 112 -15.18 -4.51 -0.88
N ASN A 113 -14.68 -5.75 -0.96
CA ASN A 113 -15.51 -6.91 -1.28
C ASN A 113 -16.62 -7.17 -0.25
N SER A 114 -16.31 -7.05 1.04
CA SER A 114 -17.33 -7.15 2.11
C SER A 114 -18.37 -6.03 2.00
N TRP A 115 -17.94 -4.80 1.72
CA TRP A 115 -18.84 -3.68 1.50
C TRP A 115 -19.76 -3.93 0.30
N VAL A 116 -19.21 -4.41 -0.83
CA VAL A 116 -20.00 -4.75 -2.04
C VAL A 116 -21.05 -5.79 -1.71
N LYS A 117 -20.67 -6.89 -1.05
CA LYS A 117 -21.63 -7.94 -0.65
C LYS A 117 -22.77 -7.43 0.22
N ASN A 118 -22.52 -6.42 1.05
CA ASN A 118 -23.52 -5.85 1.95
C ASN A 118 -24.37 -4.74 1.32
N ASN A 119 -23.98 -4.20 0.16
CA ASN A 119 -24.61 -3.04 -0.47
C ASN A 119 -25.12 -3.31 -1.89
N THR A 120 -24.89 -4.50 -2.44
CA THR A 120 -25.51 -4.94 -3.70
C THR A 120 -26.77 -5.73 -3.33
N VAL A 121 -27.94 -5.12 -3.52
CA VAL A 121 -29.26 -5.76 -3.56
C VAL A 121 -29.60 -6.05 -5.01
#